data_AF-A0A225UYG8-F1
#
_entry.id   AF-A0A225UYG8-F1
#
_cell.length_a   1.000
_cell.length_b   1.000
_cell.length_c   1.000
_cell.angle_alpha   90.00
_cell.angle_beta   90.00
_cell.angle_gamma   90.00
#
_symmetry.space_group_name_H-M   'P 1'
#
loop_
_entity.id
_entity.type
_entity.pdbx_description
1 polymer ?
#
loop_
_entity_poly.entity_id
_entity_poly.type
_entity_poly.pdbx_seq_one_letter_code
_entity_poly.pdbx_strand_id
1 'polypeptide(L)'
;MASVELDTTHHHRLSDKYQKAYQSCINGIKKWIEKNLQSPHSFLDENGGISVAVITKSPFIEFLLDKINSKSLKVSSLEGYRSAIWNIYREKEFSFRPSTKKI
;
A
#
# COMPACT_ATOMS: atom_id res chain seq x y z
N MET A 1 -21.51 29.93 -22.88
CA MET A 1 -21.66 28.56 -22.35
C MET A 1 -20.37 28.19 -21.63
N ALA A 2 -20.36 28.21 -20.29
CA ALA A 2 -19.17 27.90 -19.49
C ALA A 2 -19.55 26.80 -18.50
N SER A 3 -19.31 25.53 -18.84
CA SER A 3 -19.54 24.39 -17.94
C SER A 3 -18.88 23.10 -18.46
N VAL A 4 -17.55 23.00 -18.62
CA VAL A 4 -16.88 21.67 -18.71
C VAL A 4 -15.37 21.64 -18.27
N GLU A 5 -14.85 22.57 -17.45
CA GLU A 5 -13.41 22.51 -17.05
C GLU A 5 -13.13 22.17 -15.58
N LEU A 6 -14.16 22.05 -14.74
CA LEU A 6 -13.94 21.90 -13.29
C LEU A 6 -13.74 20.45 -12.81
N ASP A 7 -14.03 19.43 -13.62
CA ASP A 7 -14.13 18.04 -13.13
C ASP A 7 -12.84 17.22 -13.35
N THR A 8 -12.19 17.36 -14.51
CA THR A 8 -10.98 16.59 -14.86
C THR A 8 -9.74 16.99 -14.06
N THR A 9 -9.54 18.28 -13.80
CA THR A 9 -8.39 18.79 -13.02
C THR A 9 -8.46 18.37 -11.55
N HIS A 10 -9.67 18.30 -10.98
CA HIS A 10 -9.88 17.82 -9.62
C HIS A 10 -9.67 16.30 -9.52
N HIS A 11 -10.17 15.52 -10.49
CA HIS A 11 -9.98 14.08 -10.53
C HIS A 11 -8.51 13.67 -10.67
N HIS A 12 -7.73 14.39 -11.50
CA HIS A 12 -6.29 14.15 -11.68
C HIS A 12 -5.49 14.48 -10.42
N ARG A 13 -5.76 15.63 -9.79
CA ARG A 13 -5.09 16.04 -8.54
C ARG A 13 -5.42 15.12 -7.35
N LEU A 14 -6.65 14.61 -7.30
CA LEU A 14 -7.05 13.63 -6.30
C LEU A 14 -6.29 12.31 -6.53
N SER A 15 -6.21 11.82 -7.77
CA SER A 15 -5.38 10.65 -8.13
C SER A 15 -3.93 10.80 -7.66
N ASP A 16 -3.28 11.94 -7.95
CA ASP A 16 -1.89 12.17 -7.56
C ASP A 16 -1.70 12.23 -6.04
N LYS A 17 -2.65 12.85 -5.33
CA LYS A 17 -2.62 12.91 -3.86
C LYS A 17 -2.79 11.53 -3.24
N TYR A 18 -3.73 10.73 -3.75
CA TYR A 18 -3.94 9.36 -3.30
C TYR A 18 -2.76 8.46 -3.63
N GLN A 19 -2.13 8.63 -4.80
CA GLN A 19 -0.92 7.91 -5.19
C GLN A 19 0.26 8.26 -4.27
N LYS A 20 0.46 9.54 -3.96
CA LYS A 20 1.48 9.98 -2.99
C LYS A 20 1.23 9.43 -1.59
N ALA A 21 -0.02 9.44 -1.13
CA ALA A 21 -0.39 8.87 0.17
C ALA A 21 -0.15 7.35 0.21
N TYR A 22 -0.52 6.65 -0.86
CA TYR A 22 -0.25 5.22 -1.03
C TYR A 22 1.27 4.92 -0.98
N GLN A 23 2.07 5.63 -1.77
CA GLN A 23 3.54 5.48 -1.76
C GLN A 23 4.15 5.80 -0.39
N SER A 24 3.63 6.82 0.30
CA SER A 24 4.04 7.12 1.68
C SER A 24 3.76 5.96 2.63
N CYS A 25 2.59 5.32 2.50
CA CYS A 25 2.25 4.14 3.30
C CYS A 25 3.21 2.97 3.01
N ILE A 26 3.46 2.66 1.73
CA ILE A 26 4.40 1.60 1.32
C ILE A 26 5.81 1.86 1.86
N ASN A 27 6.31 3.09 1.71
CA ASN A 27 7.63 3.47 2.20
C ASN A 27 7.73 3.38 3.74
N GLY A 28 6.65 3.70 4.45
CA GLY A 28 6.57 3.55 5.90
C GLY A 28 6.70 2.09 6.35
N ILE A 29 6.08 1.16 5.61
CA ILE A 29 6.15 -0.27 5.89
C ILE A 29 7.56 -0.80 5.56
N LYS A 30 8.12 -0.46 4.38
CA LYS A 30 9.48 -0.86 3.98
C LYS A 30 10.55 -0.44 5.00
N LYS A 31 10.53 0.82 5.43
CA LYS A 31 11.46 1.32 6.45
C LYS A 31 11.36 0.56 7.77
N TRP A 32 10.15 0.13 8.14
CA TRP A 32 9.97 -0.65 9.36
C TRP A 32 10.52 -2.08 9.20
N ILE A 33 10.32 -2.70 8.04
CA ILE A 33 10.87 -4.03 7.71
C ILE A 33 12.40 -4.00 7.78
N GLU A 34 13.03 -3.02 7.12
CA GLU A 34 14.48 -2.83 7.11
C GLU A 34 15.06 -2.66 8.52
N LYS A 35 14.32 -1.98 9.40
CA LYS A 35 14.79 -1.66 10.76
C LYS A 35 14.58 -2.80 11.75
N ASN A 36 13.48 -3.55 11.65
CA ASN A 36 13.03 -4.41 12.74
C ASN A 36 13.09 -5.91 12.43
N LEU A 37 13.16 -6.31 11.15
CA LEU A 37 13.16 -7.73 10.79
C LEU A 37 14.58 -8.23 10.50
N GLN A 38 14.86 -9.46 10.93
CA GLN A 38 16.19 -10.07 10.85
C GLN A 38 16.65 -10.38 9.41
N SER A 39 15.72 -10.45 8.45
CA SER A 39 16.04 -10.68 7.02
C SER A 39 15.14 -9.82 6.11
N PRO A 40 15.36 -8.50 6.06
CA PRO A 40 14.47 -7.56 5.35
C PRO A 40 14.29 -7.88 3.86
N HIS A 41 15.36 -8.34 3.21
CA HIS A 41 15.35 -8.68 1.78
C HIS A 41 14.36 -9.80 1.44
N SER A 42 14.09 -10.72 2.37
CA SER A 42 13.11 -11.79 2.17
C SER A 42 11.67 -11.28 2.10
N PHE A 43 11.40 -10.07 2.61
CA PHE A 43 10.08 -9.43 2.58
C PHE A 43 9.87 -8.54 1.35
N LEU A 44 10.88 -8.42 0.48
CA LEU A 44 10.81 -7.65 -0.75
C LEU A 44 10.75 -8.59 -1.97
N ASP A 45 10.05 -8.18 -3.02
CA ASP A 45 10.09 -8.87 -4.30
C ASP A 45 11.29 -8.41 -5.16
N GLU A 46 11.49 -9.05 -6.30
CA GLU A 46 12.58 -8.77 -7.25
C GLU A 46 12.60 -7.32 -7.77
N ASN A 47 11.47 -6.61 -7.68
CA ASN A 47 11.35 -5.20 -8.07
C ASN A 47 11.53 -4.26 -6.87
N GLY A 48 11.93 -4.78 -5.71
CA GLY A 48 12.00 -4.04 -4.46
C GLY A 48 10.63 -3.65 -3.91
N GLY A 49 9.55 -4.22 -4.44
CA GLY A 49 8.19 -4.10 -3.91
C GLY A 49 8.01 -4.93 -2.63
N ILE A 50 6.90 -4.75 -1.92
CA ILE A 50 6.58 -5.61 -0.78
C ILE A 50 6.15 -6.98 -1.31
N SER A 51 6.82 -8.05 -0.87
CA SER A 51 6.46 -9.43 -1.24
C SER A 51 5.25 -9.89 -0.42
N VAL A 52 4.12 -10.04 -1.10
CA VAL A 52 2.84 -10.46 -0.51
C VAL A 52 2.82 -11.94 -0.11
N ALA A 53 3.75 -12.72 -0.67
CA ALA A 53 3.96 -14.10 -0.28
C ALA A 53 4.58 -14.21 1.13
N VAL A 54 5.24 -13.13 1.60
CA VAL A 54 6.06 -13.15 2.83
C VAL A 54 5.55 -12.19 3.88
N ILE A 55 5.05 -10.99 3.50
CA ILE A 55 4.22 -10.19 4.42
C ILE A 55 2.88 -10.92 4.59
N THR A 56 2.82 -11.70 5.66
CA THR A 56 1.59 -12.31 6.16
C THR A 56 0.94 -11.38 7.18
N LYS A 57 -0.14 -11.87 7.82
CA LYS A 57 -0.87 -11.11 8.84
C LYS A 57 0.00 -10.74 10.05
N SER A 58 0.95 -11.58 10.48
CA SER A 58 1.71 -11.36 11.73
C SER A 58 2.66 -10.16 11.65
N PRO A 59 3.59 -10.06 10.67
CA PRO A 59 4.50 -8.93 10.58
C PRO A 59 3.77 -7.59 10.38
N PHE A 60 2.62 -7.61 9.68
CA PHE A 60 1.82 -6.42 9.51
C PHE A 60 1.13 -5.98 10.81
N ILE A 61 0.65 -6.92 11.64
CA ILE A 61 0.11 -6.58 12.96
C ILE A 61 1.21 -6.01 13.86
N GLU A 62 2.40 -6.59 13.86
CA GLU A 62 3.55 -6.09 14.61
C GLU A 62 3.93 -4.66 14.20
N PHE A 63 3.92 -4.38 12.89
CA PHE A 63 4.08 -3.03 12.37
C PHE A 63 3.03 -2.06 12.91
N LEU A 64 1.75 -2.44 12.88
CA LEU A 64 0.67 -1.58 13.38
C LEU A 64 0.80 -1.35 14.89
N LEU A 65 1.17 -2.38 15.66
CA LEU A 65 1.40 -2.26 17.10
C LEU A 65 2.57 -1.34 17.42
N ASP A 66 3.70 -1.46 16.72
CA ASP A 66 4.84 -0.54 16.85
C ASP A 66 4.42 0.91 16.57
N LYS A 67 3.65 1.13 15.50
CA LYS A 67 3.10 2.44 15.15
C LYS A 67 2.16 3.01 16.22
N ILE A 68 1.27 2.20 16.78
CA ILE A 68 0.35 2.61 17.86
C ILE A 68 1.15 2.93 19.13
N ASN A 69 2.10 2.08 19.49
CA ASN A 69 2.94 2.23 20.68
C ASN A 69 3.88 3.43 20.60
N SER A 70 4.26 3.86 19.39
CA SER A 70 5.03 5.09 19.17
C SER A 70 4.25 6.39 19.50
N LYS A 71 2.95 6.29 19.86
CA LYS A 71 2.01 7.41 20.17
C LYS A 71 1.91 8.50 19.10
N SER A 72 2.43 8.26 17.90
CA SER A 72 2.66 9.30 16.88
C SER A 72 1.62 9.32 15.73
N LEU A 73 0.58 8.48 15.75
CA LEU A 73 -0.28 8.31 14.57
C LEU A 73 -1.77 8.45 14.83
N LYS A 74 -2.45 9.11 13.88
CA LYS A 74 -3.91 9.21 13.80
C LYS A 74 -4.49 7.89 13.27
N VAL A 75 -5.73 7.55 13.66
CA VAL A 75 -6.45 6.36 13.17
C VAL A 75 -6.52 6.32 11.64
N SER A 76 -6.68 7.47 10.99
CA SER A 76 -6.68 7.61 9.53
C SER A 76 -5.39 7.11 8.86
N SER A 77 -4.26 7.14 9.57
CA SER A 77 -2.99 6.61 9.08
C SER A 77 -2.96 5.07 9.13
N LEU A 78 -3.59 4.45 10.12
CA LEU A 78 -3.71 2.99 10.22
C LEU A 78 -4.60 2.43 9.11
N GLU A 79 -5.72 3.11 8.81
CA GLU A 79 -6.58 2.78 7.68
C GLU A 79 -5.85 2.90 6.33
N GLY A 80 -4.97 3.89 6.19
CA GLY A 80 -4.10 4.05 5.03
C GLY A 80 -3.17 2.85 4.82
N TYR A 81 -2.49 2.39 5.89
CA TYR A 81 -1.63 1.21 5.82
C TYR A 81 -2.40 -0.07 5.47
N ARG A 82 -3.58 -0.28 6.07
CA ARG A 82 -4.43 -1.44 5.76
C ARG A 82 -4.88 -1.42 4.31
N SER A 83 -5.31 -0.26 3.81
CA SER A 83 -5.74 -0.10 2.41
C SER A 83 -4.59 -0.33 1.44
N ALA A 84 -3.37 0.10 1.78
CA ALA A 84 -2.20 -0.10 0.95
C ALA A 84 -1.83 -1.58 0.81
N ILE A 85 -1.79 -2.33 1.91
CA ILE A 85 -1.57 -3.78 1.88
C ILE A 85 -2.70 -4.50 1.13
N TRP A 86 -3.96 -4.15 1.39
CA TRP A 86 -5.10 -4.73 0.66
C TRP A 86 -5.01 -4.49 -0.84
N ASN A 87 -4.56 -3.30 -1.27
CA ASN A 87 -4.38 -3.00 -2.68
C ASN A 87 -3.27 -3.86 -3.31
N ILE A 88 -2.16 -4.08 -2.60
CA ILE A 88 -1.09 -4.99 -3.03
C ILE A 88 -1.61 -6.42 -3.22
N TYR A 89 -2.39 -6.94 -2.26
CA TYR A 89 -3.04 -8.26 -2.40
C TYR A 89 -3.94 -8.30 -3.64
N ARG A 90 -4.81 -7.30 -3.81
CA ARG A 90 -5.71 -7.21 -4.96
C ARG A 90 -4.98 -7.20 -6.30
N GLU A 91 -3.90 -6.43 -6.42
CA GLU A 91 -3.12 -6.35 -7.66
C GLU A 91 -2.50 -7.70 -8.01
N LYS A 92 -1.96 -8.44 -7.03
CA LYS A 92 -1.40 -9.77 -7.26
C LYS A 92 -2.48 -10.84 -7.48
N GLU A 93 -3.64 -10.76 -6.83
CA GLU A 93 -4.79 -11.64 -7.12
C GLU A 93 -5.37 -11.39 -8.51
N PHE A 94 -5.44 -10.13 -8.95
CA PHE A 94 -5.82 -9.79 -10.33
C PHE A 94 -4.78 -10.28 -11.34
N SER A 95 -3.49 -10.26 -10.98
CA SER A 95 -2.41 -10.86 -11.77
C SER A 95 -2.57 -12.38 -11.89
N PHE A 96 -3.19 -13.03 -10.90
CA PHE A 96 -3.38 -14.48 -10.84
C PHE A 96 -4.70 -14.97 -11.45
N ARG A 97 -5.68 -14.08 -11.72
CA ARG A 97 -6.82 -14.47 -12.56
C ARG A 97 -6.35 -14.54 -14.02
N PRO A 98 -6.30 -15.73 -14.65
CA PRO A 98 -6.09 -15.77 -16.08
C PRO A 98 -7.25 -15.03 -16.73
N SER A 99 -6.95 -14.10 -17.63
CA SER A 99 -7.96 -13.51 -18.51
C SER A 99 -8.57 -14.66 -19.31
N THR A 100 -9.72 -15.16 -18.86
CA THR A 100 -10.52 -16.08 -19.64
C THR A 100 -11.02 -15.30 -20.84
N LYS A 101 -10.26 -15.35 -21.94
CA LYS A 101 -10.79 -15.02 -23.25
C LYS A 101 -12.04 -15.87 -23.43
N LYS A 102 -13.20 -15.21 -23.55
CA LYS A 102 -14.40 -15.86 -24.04
C LYS A 102 -14.09 -16.39 -25.44
N ILE A 103 -14.19 -17.70 -25.59
CA ILE A 103 -14.29 -18.40 -26.87
C ILE A 103 -15.68 -18.10 -27.45
#